data_AF-A0A0Q8LNV5-F1
#
_entry.id   AF-A0A0Q8LNV5-F1
#
_cell.length_a   1.000
_cell.length_b   1.000
_cell.length_c   1.000
_cell.angle_alpha   90.00
_cell.angle_beta   90.00
_cell.angle_gamma   90.00
#
_symmetry.space_group_name_H-M   'P 1'
#
loop_
_entity.id
_entity.type
_entity.pdbx_description
1 polymer ?
#
loop_
_entity_poly.entity_id
_entity_poly.type
_entity_poly.pdbx_seq_one_letter_code
_entity_poly.pdbx_strand_id
1 'polypeptide(L)'
;MNALLIAIYVVFGAAALITLFRIVRGPSILDRAVASDVLLTEVMCVLGAEMAINHHTRSLPVLLIIAAVGVFGSISIARFVARRDNTDQ
;
A
#
# COMPACT_ATOMS: atom_id res chain seq x y z
N MET A 1 25.81 -8.94 0.91
CA MET A 1 24.99 -8.05 1.74
C MET A 1 24.57 -6.78 0.98
N ASN A 2 25.50 -5.94 0.49
CA ASN A 2 25.14 -4.67 -0.17
C ASN A 2 24.32 -4.83 -1.47
N ALA A 3 24.66 -5.79 -2.34
CA ALA A 3 23.91 -5.97 -3.59
C ALA A 3 22.44 -6.32 -3.36
N LEU A 4 22.13 -7.12 -2.33
CA LEU A 4 20.76 -7.47 -1.96
C LEU A 4 20.00 -6.24 -1.44
N LEU A 5 20.61 -5.44 -0.57
CA LEU A 5 20.01 -4.21 -0.06
C LEU A 5 19.74 -3.20 -1.17
N ILE A 6 20.70 -3.03 -2.11
CA ILE A 6 20.52 -2.16 -3.27
C ILE A 6 19.36 -2.66 -4.14
N ALA A 7 19.27 -3.96 -4.40
CA ALA A 7 18.15 -4.52 -5.16
C ALA A 7 16.80 -4.27 -4.47
N ILE A 8 16.72 -4.47 -3.14
CA ILE A 8 15.52 -4.16 -2.34
C ILE A 8 15.13 -2.69 -2.49
N TYR A 9 16.07 -1.76 -2.27
CA TYR A 9 15.78 -0.33 -2.39
C TYR A 9 15.37 0.08 -3.81
N VAL A 10 15.98 -0.50 -4.84
CA VAL A 10 15.61 -0.22 -6.25
C VAL A 10 14.22 -0.75 -6.57
N VAL A 11 13.88 -1.97 -6.15
CA VAL A 11 12.57 -2.57 -6.41
C VAL A 11 11.46 -1.82 -5.70
N PHE A 12 11.62 -1.54 -4.40
CA PHE A 12 10.64 -0.73 -3.64
C PHE A 12 10.60 0.73 -4.13
N GLY A 13 11.74 1.32 -4.49
CA GLY A 13 11.75 2.67 -5.08
C GLY A 13 10.99 2.73 -6.41
N ALA A 14 11.20 1.75 -7.29
CA ALA A 14 10.50 1.68 -8.57
C ALA A 14 9.00 1.39 -8.40
N ALA A 15 8.63 0.46 -7.51
CA ALA A 15 7.24 0.16 -7.22
C ALA A 15 6.50 1.38 -6.64
N ALA A 16 7.10 2.11 -5.69
CA ALA A 16 6.54 3.34 -5.13
C ALA A 16 6.33 4.43 -6.19
N LEU A 17 7.24 4.58 -7.14
CA LEU A 17 7.08 5.54 -8.25
C LEU A 17 5.94 5.14 -9.18
N ILE A 18 5.82 3.86 -9.50
CA ILE A 18 4.75 3.33 -10.37
C ILE A 18 3.38 3.46 -9.69
N THR A 19 3.28 3.14 -8.40
CA THR A 19 2.03 3.28 -7.63
C THR A 19 1.62 4.75 -7.53
N LEU A 20 2.56 5.66 -7.24
CA LEU A 20 2.29 7.09 -7.21
C LEU A 20 1.82 7.62 -8.57
N PHE A 21 2.46 7.19 -9.65
CA PHE A 21 2.03 7.53 -11.00
C PHE A 21 0.59 7.09 -11.29
N ARG A 22 0.23 5.87 -10.87
CA ARG A 22 -1.13 5.32 -11.04
C ARG A 22 -2.16 6.05 -10.17
N ILE A 23 -1.80 6.48 -8.96
CA ILE A 23 -2.68 7.32 -8.12
C ILE A 23 -3.02 8.65 -8.83
N VAL A 24 -2.04 9.28 -9.50
CA VAL A 24 -2.25 10.57 -10.17
C VAL A 24 -2.99 10.42 -11.51
N ARG A 25 -2.56 9.48 -12.36
CA ARG A 25 -3.12 9.27 -13.71
C ARG A 25 -4.32 8.32 -13.78
N GLY A 26 -4.70 7.69 -12.67
CA GLY A 26 -5.80 6.73 -12.63
C GLY A 26 -7.10 7.32 -13.20
N PRO A 27 -7.75 6.67 -14.19
CA PRO A 27 -8.95 7.19 -14.85
C PRO A 27 -10.21 7.07 -13.98
N SER A 28 -10.24 6.09 -13.06
CA SER A 28 -11.36 5.85 -12.14
C SER A 28 -10.97 6.15 -10.70
N ILE A 29 -11.92 6.66 -9.91
CA ILE A 29 -11.75 6.85 -8.46
C ILE A 29 -11.38 5.52 -7.79
N LEU A 30 -11.94 4.41 -8.26
CA LEU A 30 -11.63 3.07 -7.76
C LEU A 30 -10.16 2.70 -8.02
N ASP A 31 -9.63 3.01 -9.21
CA ASP A 31 -8.24 2.70 -9.57
C ASP A 31 -7.24 3.47 -8.69
N ARG A 32 -7.54 4.75 -8.41
CA ARG A 32 -6.71 5.56 -7.50
C ARG A 32 -6.76 5.03 -6.07
N ALA A 33 -7.93 4.60 -5.63
CA ALA A 33 -8.12 4.09 -4.28
C ALA A 33 -7.39 2.74 -4.08
N VAL A 34 -7.47 1.84 -5.06
CA VAL A 34 -6.67 0.60 -5.07
C VAL A 34 -5.18 0.91 -5.12
N ALA A 35 -4.74 1.84 -5.96
CA ALA A 35 -3.33 2.22 -6.03
C ALA A 35 -2.81 2.79 -4.68
N SER A 36 -3.65 3.50 -3.92
CA SER A 36 -3.30 3.96 -2.58
C SER A 36 -3.18 2.83 -1.55
N ASP A 37 -4.01 1.79 -1.64
CA ASP A 37 -3.91 0.61 -0.77
C ASP A 37 -2.65 -0.22 -1.07
N VAL A 38 -2.28 -0.31 -2.35
CA VAL A 38 -1.01 -0.93 -2.76
C VAL A 38 0.18 -0.14 -2.20
N LEU A 39 0.16 1.20 -2.28
CA LEU A 39 1.22 2.03 -1.70
C LEU A 39 1.32 1.84 -0.17
N LEU A 40 0.18 1.71 0.52
CA LEU A 40 0.16 1.44 1.95
C LEU A 40 0.78 0.07 2.28
N THR A 41 0.45 -0.95 1.50
CA THR A 41 1.03 -2.29 1.61
C THR A 41 2.53 -2.29 1.37
N GLU A 42 2.98 -1.49 0.42
CA GLU A 42 4.40 -1.30 0.12
C GLU A 42 5.16 -0.71 1.31
N VAL A 43 4.60 0.30 1.99
CA VAL A 43 5.16 0.85 3.23
C VAL A 43 5.27 -0.22 4.32
N MET A 44 4.27 -1.10 4.46
CA MET A 44 4.36 -2.23 5.40
C MET A 44 5.51 -3.17 5.07
N CYS A 45 5.71 -3.49 3.81
CA CYS A 45 6.82 -4.35 3.40
C CYS A 45 8.19 -3.73 3.70
N VAL A 46 8.35 -2.42 3.49
CA VAL A 46 9.59 -1.70 3.82
C VAL A 46 9.85 -1.70 5.33
N LEU A 47 8.81 -1.45 6.14
CA LEU A 47 8.92 -1.54 7.60
C LEU A 47 9.26 -2.96 8.06
N GLY A 48 8.64 -3.99 7.47
CA GLY A 48 8.96 -5.39 7.78
C GLY A 48 10.40 -5.76 7.41
N ALA A 49 10.89 -5.27 6.27
CA ALA A 49 12.28 -5.46 5.87
C ALA A 49 13.25 -4.75 6.83
N GLU A 50 12.95 -3.51 7.22
CA GLU A 50 13.74 -2.74 8.20
C GLU A 50 13.85 -3.49 9.53
N MET A 51 12.73 -4.02 10.03
CA MET A 51 12.69 -4.82 11.25
C MET A 51 13.51 -6.11 11.15
N ALA A 52 13.42 -6.81 10.02
CA ALA A 52 14.16 -8.04 9.78
C ALA A 52 15.67 -7.79 9.70
N ILE A 53 16.09 -6.68 9.09
CA ILE A 53 17.50 -6.27 8.95
C ILE A 53 18.06 -5.79 10.28
N ASN A 54 17.31 -4.98 11.03
CA ASN A 54 17.77 -4.38 12.28
C ASN A 54 17.49 -5.24 13.53
N HIS A 55 16.91 -6.44 13.35
CA HIS A 55 16.62 -7.41 14.40
C HIS A 55 15.85 -6.83 15.60
N HIS A 56 14.84 -6.01 15.32
CA HIS A 56 13.96 -5.47 16.36
C HIS A 56 12.48 -5.61 15.98
N THR A 57 11.61 -5.52 16.99
CA THR A 57 10.16 -5.63 16.84
C THR A 57 9.42 -4.36 17.25
N ARG A 58 10.14 -3.25 17.41
CA ARG A 58 9.58 -2.01 18.00
C ARG A 58 8.53 -1.35 17.11
N SER A 59 8.61 -1.57 15.80
CA SER A 59 7.67 -1.06 14.80
C SER A 59 6.48 -1.99 14.55
N LEU A 60 6.37 -3.14 15.24
CA LEU A 60 5.20 -4.04 15.12
C LEU A 60 3.86 -3.32 15.35
N PRO A 61 3.69 -2.46 16.38
CA PRO A 61 2.43 -1.76 16.59
C PRO A 61 2.07 -0.86 15.41
N VAL A 62 3.06 -0.19 14.81
CA VAL A 62 2.86 0.66 13.63
C VAL A 62 2.42 -0.19 12.44
N LEU A 63 3.08 -1.33 12.21
CA LEU A 63 2.73 -2.27 11.15
C LEU A 63 1.28 -2.77 11.29
N LEU A 64 0.86 -3.11 12.52
CA LEU A 64 -0.50 -3.57 12.81
C LEU A 64 -1.56 -2.49 12.53
N ILE A 65 -1.29 -1.25 12.92
CA ILE A 65 -2.20 -0.13 12.66
C ILE A 65 -2.31 0.11 11.14
N ILE A 66 -1.19 0.10 10.42
CA ILE A 66 -1.19 0.28 8.96
C ILE A 66 -1.99 -0.86 8.29
N ALA A 67 -1.79 -2.11 8.72
CA ALA A 67 -2.54 -3.26 8.20
C ALA A 67 -4.05 -3.11 8.42
N ALA A 68 -4.46 -2.68 9.62
CA ALA A 68 -5.86 -2.42 9.92
C ALA A 68 -6.42 -1.31 9.01
N VAL A 69 -5.68 -0.20 8.85
CA VAL A 69 -6.10 0.93 8.00
C VAL A 69 -6.27 0.49 6.54
N GLY A 70 -5.36 -0.32 5.99
CA GLY A 70 -5.49 -0.84 4.62
C GLY A 70 -6.74 -1.69 4.43
N VAL A 71 -6.99 -2.62 5.36
CA VAL A 71 -8.20 -3.47 5.33
C VAL A 71 -9.47 -2.62 5.40
N PHE A 72 -9.57 -1.67 6.33
CA PHE A 72 -10.73 -0.81 6.44
C PHE A 72 -10.89 0.15 5.24
N GLY A 73 -9.78 0.61 4.67
CA GLY A 73 -9.75 1.43 3.45
C GLY A 73 -10.38 0.69 2.27
N SER A 74 -9.89 -0.51 1.98
CA SER A 74 -10.42 -1.36 0.91
C SER A 74 -11.89 -1.73 1.09
N ILE A 75 -12.34 -2.03 2.31
CA ILE A 75 -13.78 -2.28 2.61
C ILE A 75 -14.64 -1.03 2.35
N SER A 76 -14.16 0.14 2.75
CA SER A 76 -14.89 1.40 2.57
C SER A 76 -15.09 1.74 1.10
N ILE A 77 -14.06 1.53 0.28
CA ILE A 77 -14.11 1.72 -1.17
C ILE A 77 -15.10 0.75 -1.82
N ALA A 78 -15.04 -0.54 -1.46
CA ALA A 78 -15.95 -1.56 -1.99
C ALA A 78 -17.42 -1.24 -1.69
N ARG A 79 -17.72 -0.78 -0.47
CA ARG A 79 -19.08 -0.36 -0.09
C ARG A 79 -19.55 0.86 -0.86
N PHE A 80 -18.67 1.84 -1.07
CA PHE A 80 -19.01 3.04 -1.85
C PHE A 80 -19.34 2.71 -3.31
N VAL A 81 -18.54 1.83 -3.93
CA VAL A 81 -18.78 1.35 -5.30
C VAL A 81 -20.12 0.61 -5.40
N ALA A 82 -20.38 -0.32 -4.49
CA ALA A 82 -21.65 -1.05 -4.47
C ALA A 82 -22.87 -0.13 -4.33
N ARG A 83 -22.75 1.00 -3.60
CA ARG A 83 -23.85 1.95 -3.43
C ARG A 83 -24.18 2.72 -4.71
N ARG A 84 -23.18 3.04 -5.54
CA ARG A 84 -23.40 3.71 -6.83
C ARG A 84 -24.14 2.81 -7.82
N ASP A 85 -23.78 1.53 -7.88
CA ASP A 85 -24.41 0.56 -8.78
C ASP A 85 -25.93 0.40 -8.51
N ASN A 86 -26.36 0.56 -7.25
CA ASN A 86 -27.78 0.51 -6.86
C ASN A 86 -28.55 1.80 -7.12
N THR A 87 -27.90 2.91 -7.50
CA THR A 87 -28.57 4.20 -7.77
C THR A 87 -28.86 4.39 -9.26
N ASP A 88 -28.17 3.64 -10.12
CA ASP A 88 -28.35 3.65 -11.58
C ASP A 88 -29.40 2.60 -12.06
N GLN A 89 -30.17 2.01 -11.13
CA GLN A 89 -31.26 1.04 -11.38
C GLN A 89 -32.60 1.61 -10.92
#